data_AF-A0A967A4S6-F1
#
_entry.id   AF-A0A967A4S6-F1
#
_cell.length_a   1.000
_cell.length_b   1.000
_cell.length_c   1.000
_cell.angle_alpha   90.00
_cell.angle_beta   90.00
_cell.angle_gamma   90.00
#
_symmetry.space_group_name_H-M   'P 1'
#
loop_
_entity.id
_entity.type
_entity.pdbx_description
1 polymer ?
#
loop_
_entity_poly.entity_id
_entity_poly.type
_entity_poly.pdbx_seq_one_letter_code
_entity_poly.pdbx_strand_id
1 'polypeptide(L)'
;MIFSLNLSFSDLLLLLPEILLTCWLCLVIVVDFVSPRLPKEQLAYLSVAGLVLTLGCLAWFDVSHVSGALFGNMFVLDRMAIFFKVFVLGSTILVILSSVEYVNRFTLFRGEYYVLVVMSAIGMMFMASANDLLSVFVSLEFSTLGF
;
A
#
# COMPACT_ATOMS: atom_id res chain seq x y z
N MET A 1 30.55 13.02 -3.10
CA MET A 1 29.31 13.33 -2.36
C MET A 1 29.12 12.20 -1.36
N ILE A 2 29.38 12.44 -0.07
CA ILE A 2 29.36 11.38 0.95
C ILE A 2 27.89 11.15 1.29
N PHE A 3 27.33 10.01 0.89
CA PHE A 3 26.02 9.56 1.33
C PHE A 3 26.08 9.24 2.82
N SER A 4 25.84 10.22 3.68
CA SER A 4 25.64 9.98 5.11
C SER A 4 24.22 9.46 5.31
N LEU A 5 24.06 8.13 5.38
CA LEU A 5 22.81 7.47 5.79
C LEU A 5 22.62 7.66 7.31
N ASN A 6 22.24 8.87 7.72
CA ASN A 6 21.68 9.10 9.06
C ASN A 6 20.19 8.74 8.98
N LEU A 7 19.86 7.46 9.17
CA LEU A 7 18.48 7.04 9.35
C LEU A 7 18.08 7.31 10.81
N SER A 8 17.41 8.43 11.07
CA SER A 8 16.80 8.67 12.37
C SER A 8 15.50 7.87 12.49
N PHE A 9 15.09 7.49 13.71
CA PHE A 9 13.78 6.87 13.94
C PHE A 9 12.61 7.77 13.49
N SER A 10 12.83 9.09 13.48
CA SER A 10 11.89 10.07 12.95
C SER A 10 11.71 9.99 11.42
N ASP A 11 12.75 9.56 10.71
CA ASP A 11 12.73 9.43 9.25
C ASP A 11 11.92 8.21 8.81
N LEU A 12 12.04 7.10 9.56
CA LEU A 12 11.23 5.90 9.38
C LEU A 12 9.73 6.15 9.60
N LEU A 13 9.37 7.19 10.38
CA LEU A 13 7.98 7.56 10.57
C LEU A 13 7.32 7.98 9.24
N LEU A 14 8.04 8.62 8.32
CA LEU A 14 7.50 9.06 7.02
C LEU A 14 7.11 7.87 6.12
N LEU A 15 7.79 6.73 6.26
CA LEU A 15 7.54 5.46 5.55
C LEU A 15 6.49 4.58 6.24
N LEU A 16 5.98 4.98 7.41
CA LEU A 16 5.12 4.15 8.26
C LEU A 16 3.84 3.66 7.55
N PRO A 17 3.13 4.46 6.73
CA PRO A 17 1.94 3.98 6.02
C PRO A 17 2.24 2.84 5.05
N GLU A 18 3.39 2.90 4.38
CA GLU A 18 3.82 1.91 3.38
C GLU A 18 4.29 0.63 4.07
N ILE A 19 5.05 0.76 5.16
CA ILE A 19 5.50 -0.37 5.98
C ILE A 19 4.28 -1.10 6.58
N LEU A 20 3.31 -0.36 7.10
CA LEU A 20 2.09 -0.93 7.68
C LEU A 20 1.30 -1.70 6.62
N LEU A 21 1.08 -1.11 5.45
CA LEU A 21 0.36 -1.77 4.36
C LEU A 21 1.08 -3.05 3.89
N THR A 22 2.41 -2.99 3.75
CA THR A 22 3.22 -4.13 3.32
C THR A 22 3.21 -5.25 4.36
N CYS A 23 3.31 -4.91 5.65
CA CYS A 23 3.21 -5.88 6.73
C CYS A 23 1.83 -6.55 6.75
N TRP A 24 0.77 -5.75 6.51
CA TRP A 24 -0.59 -6.27 6.40
C TRP A 24 -0.75 -7.21 5.21
N LEU A 25 -0.18 -6.86 4.05
CA LEU A 25 -0.15 -7.73 2.87
C LEU A 25 0.52 -9.08 3.19
N CYS A 26 1.69 -9.06 3.84
CA CYS A 26 2.36 -10.29 4.26
C CYS A 26 1.50 -11.12 5.20
N LEU A 27 0.81 -10.50 6.16
CA LEU A 27 -0.13 -11.20 7.04
C LEU A 27 -1.27 -11.83 6.26
N VAL A 28 -1.88 -11.12 5.29
CA VAL A 28 -2.95 -11.66 4.45
C VAL A 28 -2.47 -12.89 3.67
N ILE A 29 -1.26 -12.86 3.09
CA ILE A 29 -0.66 -13.99 2.37
C ILE A 29 -0.46 -15.19 3.31
N VAL A 30 0.09 -14.97 4.51
CA VAL A 30 0.32 -16.03 5.49
C VAL A 30 -1.01 -16.65 5.94
N VAL A 31 -2.04 -15.84 6.16
CA VAL A 31 -3.38 -16.31 6.54
C VAL A 31 -4.03 -17.12 5.42
N ASP A 32 -3.94 -16.67 4.17
CA ASP A 32 -4.45 -17.40 3.00
C ASP A 32 -3.74 -18.77 2.85
N PHE A 33 -2.42 -18.81 3.04
CA PHE A 33 -1.64 -20.05 2.95
C PHE A 33 -1.95 -21.05 4.08
N VAL A 34 -2.04 -20.57 5.32
CA VAL A 34 -2.27 -21.44 6.50
C VAL A 34 -3.71 -21.96 6.55
N SER A 35 -4.67 -21.21 6.02
CA SER A 35 -6.09 -21.52 6.16
C SER A 35 -6.82 -21.60 4.82
N PRO A 36 -6.63 -22.68 4.04
CA PRO A 36 -7.35 -22.91 2.78
C PRO A 36 -8.88 -23.12 2.95
N ARG A 37 -9.40 -23.14 4.20
CA ARG A 37 -10.80 -23.43 4.56
C ARG A 37 -11.58 -22.24 5.12
N LEU A 38 -10.98 -21.06 5.27
CA LEU A 38 -11.73 -19.87 5.73
C LEU A 38 -12.71 -19.41 4.64
N PRO A 39 -13.93 -18.96 5.01
CA PRO A 39 -14.85 -18.36 4.05
C PRO A 39 -14.17 -17.12 3.46
N LYS A 40 -13.97 -17.14 2.13
CA LYS A 40 -13.12 -16.18 1.42
C LYS A 40 -13.64 -14.74 1.42
N GLU A 41 -14.86 -14.51 1.89
CA GLU A 41 -15.40 -13.18 2.22
C GLU A 41 -14.63 -12.54 3.39
N GLN A 42 -14.20 -13.33 4.38
CA GLN A 42 -13.40 -12.83 5.52
C GLN A 42 -12.02 -12.33 5.09
N LEU A 43 -11.43 -12.91 4.02
CA LEU A 43 -10.17 -12.42 3.45
C LEU A 43 -10.36 -11.05 2.77
N ALA A 44 -11.47 -10.85 2.05
CA ALA A 44 -11.80 -9.54 1.47
C ALA A 44 -11.97 -8.48 2.56
N TYR A 45 -12.71 -8.80 3.64
CA TYR A 45 -12.83 -7.89 4.79
C TYR A 45 -11.50 -7.62 5.49
N LEU A 46 -10.61 -8.61 5.57
CA LEU A 46 -9.27 -8.44 6.16
C LEU A 46 -8.40 -7.49 5.31
N SER A 47 -8.41 -7.64 3.99
CA SER A 47 -7.68 -6.73 3.09
C SER A 47 -8.23 -5.30 3.15
N VAL A 48 -9.57 -5.14 3.18
CA VAL A 48 -10.20 -3.83 3.36
C VAL A 48 -9.85 -3.23 4.72
N ALA A 49 -9.82 -4.01 5.79
CA ALA A 49 -9.42 -3.54 7.12
C ALA A 49 -7.99 -2.97 7.11
N GLY A 50 -7.06 -3.62 6.41
CA GLY A 50 -5.70 -3.11 6.21
C GLY A 50 -5.65 -1.77 5.49
N LEU A 51 -6.39 -1.64 4.40
CA LEU A 51 -6.48 -0.39 3.62
C LEU A 51 -7.13 0.74 4.42
N VAL A 52 -8.13 0.44 5.24
CA VAL A 52 -8.78 1.42 6.12
C VAL A 52 -7.84 1.85 7.24
N LEU A 53 -7.07 0.92 7.82
CA LEU A 53 -6.04 1.25 8.82
C LEU A 53 -4.96 2.16 8.25
N THR A 54 -4.49 1.90 7.03
CA THR A 54 -3.47 2.74 6.38
C THR A 54 -4.02 4.10 5.98
N LEU A 55 -5.28 4.18 5.53
CA LEU A 55 -5.99 5.45 5.34
C LEU A 55 -6.11 6.24 6.64
N GLY A 56 -6.47 5.60 7.74
CA GLY A 56 -6.55 6.25 9.05
C GLY A 56 -5.19 6.80 9.51
N CYS A 57 -4.11 6.06 9.25
CA CYS A 57 -2.76 6.54 9.48
C CYS A 57 -2.43 7.76 8.62
N LEU A 58 -2.71 7.73 7.32
CA LEU A 58 -2.45 8.85 6.42
C LEU A 58 -3.27 10.11 6.79
N ALA A 59 -4.52 9.94 7.22
CA ALA A 59 -5.34 11.05 7.71
C ALA A 59 -4.72 11.70 8.95
N TRP A 60 -4.11 10.91 9.84
CA TRP A 60 -3.39 11.46 10.99
C TRP A 60 -2.11 12.21 10.57
N PHE A 61 -1.38 11.71 9.56
CA PHE A 61 -0.22 12.41 8.98
C PHE A 61 -0.58 13.78 8.38
N ASP A 62 -1.73 13.87 7.69
CA ASP A 62 -2.22 15.14 7.13
C ASP A 62 -2.53 16.17 8.23
N VAL A 63 -3.22 15.75 9.29
CA VAL A 63 -3.56 16.61 10.44
C VAL A 63 -2.30 17.05 11.21
N SER A 64 -1.32 16.18 11.35
CA SER A 64 -0.06 16.46 12.06
C SER A 64 0.96 17.25 11.24
N HIS A 65 0.64 17.61 9.99
CA HIS A 65 1.50 18.40 9.09
C HIS A 65 2.92 17.82 8.95
N VAL A 66 3.03 16.49 8.95
CA VAL A 66 4.31 15.81 8.82
C VAL A 66 4.74 15.88 7.35
N SER A 67 5.72 16.73 7.07
CA SER A 67 6.36 16.85 5.77
C SER A 67 7.86 16.59 5.90
N GLY A 68 8.42 15.81 4.98
CA GLY A 68 9.84 15.46 5.03
C GLY A 68 10.31 14.81 3.73
N ALA A 69 11.62 14.89 3.53
CA ALA A 69 12.31 14.25 2.41
C ALA A 69 13.31 13.24 2.94
N LEU A 70 13.35 12.06 2.32
CA LEU A 70 14.23 10.95 2.66
C LEU A 70 15.22 10.69 1.52
N PHE A 71 16.32 10.02 1.88
CA PHE A 71 17.34 9.53 0.94
C PHE A 71 17.87 10.61 -0.02
N GLY A 72 18.14 11.82 0.49
CA GLY A 72 18.64 12.90 -0.36
C GLY A 72 17.60 13.39 -1.38
N ASN A 73 16.34 13.52 -0.95
CA ASN A 73 15.22 14.02 -1.75
C ASN A 73 14.69 13.04 -2.82
N MET A 74 15.03 11.75 -2.74
CA MET A 74 14.49 10.71 -3.63
C MET A 74 13.06 10.33 -3.27
N PHE A 75 12.73 10.34 -1.98
CA PHE A 75 11.38 10.10 -1.48
C PHE A 75 10.89 11.34 -0.73
N VAL A 76 9.76 11.90 -1.15
CA VAL A 76 9.20 13.12 -0.59
C VAL A 76 7.78 12.87 -0.13
N LEU A 77 7.50 13.23 1.11
CA LEU A 77 6.15 13.21 1.68
C LEU A 77 5.67 14.67 1.85
N ASP A 78 4.86 15.10 0.89
CA ASP A 78 4.18 16.40 0.89
C ASP A 78 2.66 16.20 0.84
N ARG A 79 1.88 17.27 1.05
CA ARG A 79 0.41 17.24 0.94
C ARG A 79 -0.08 16.66 -0.40
N MET A 80 0.63 16.93 -1.49
CA MET A 80 0.28 16.37 -2.79
C MET A 80 0.46 14.84 -2.82
N ALA A 81 1.57 14.33 -2.27
CA ALA A 81 1.81 12.90 -2.16
C ALA A 81 0.74 12.23 -1.27
N ILE A 82 0.39 12.86 -0.14
CA ILE A 82 -0.67 12.37 0.75
C ILE A 82 -2.02 12.29 0.02
N PHE A 83 -2.40 13.34 -0.72
CA PHE A 83 -3.62 13.36 -1.52
C PHE A 83 -3.68 12.20 -2.52
N PHE A 84 -2.61 11.97 -3.28
CA PHE A 84 -2.55 10.85 -4.23
C PHE A 84 -2.59 9.49 -3.53
N LYS A 85 -1.92 9.32 -2.38
CA LYS A 85 -1.98 8.07 -1.59
C LYS A 85 -3.41 7.78 -1.11
N VAL A 86 -4.12 8.79 -0.62
CA VAL A 86 -5.53 8.67 -0.21
C VAL A 86 -6.42 8.30 -1.41
N PHE A 87 -6.20 8.94 -2.57
CA PHE A 87 -6.95 8.63 -3.79
C PHE A 87 -6.73 7.18 -4.25
N VAL A 88 -5.48 6.73 -4.30
CA VAL A 88 -5.12 5.35 -4.67
C VAL A 88 -5.78 4.34 -3.73
N LEU A 89 -5.65 4.54 -2.41
CA LEU A 89 -6.26 3.65 -1.42
C LEU A 89 -7.79 3.63 -1.51
N GLY A 90 -8.41 4.80 -1.69
CA GLY A 90 -9.85 4.92 -1.90
C GLY A 90 -10.33 4.16 -3.14
N SER A 91 -9.62 4.32 -4.27
CA SER A 91 -9.94 3.58 -5.50
C SER A 91 -9.76 2.07 -5.32
N THR A 92 -8.72 1.64 -4.59
CA THR A 92 -8.43 0.23 -4.34
C THR A 92 -9.53 -0.42 -3.49
N ILE A 93 -10.04 0.28 -2.47
CA ILE A 93 -11.17 -0.17 -1.66
C ILE A 93 -12.42 -0.35 -2.54
N LEU A 94 -12.72 0.62 -3.42
CA LEU A 94 -13.87 0.52 -4.33
C LEU A 94 -13.74 -0.68 -5.29
N VAL A 95 -12.53 -0.90 -5.83
CA VAL A 95 -12.24 -2.05 -6.69
C VAL A 95 -12.45 -3.37 -5.93
N ILE A 96 -11.93 -3.49 -4.71
CA ILE A 96 -12.09 -4.70 -3.89
C ILE A 96 -13.56 -4.95 -3.60
N LEU A 97 -14.32 -3.92 -3.19
CA LEU A 97 -15.76 -4.03 -2.91
C LEU A 97 -16.56 -4.43 -4.15
N SER A 98 -16.29 -3.80 -5.30
CA SER A 98 -16.95 -4.16 -6.57
C SER A 98 -16.59 -5.57 -7.02
N SER A 99 -15.37 -6.04 -6.72
CA SER A 99 -14.91 -7.37 -7.10
C SER A 99 -15.44 -8.48 -6.18
N VAL A 100 -16.04 -8.19 -5.03
CA VAL A 100 -16.58 -9.24 -4.14
C VAL A 100 -17.60 -10.13 -4.87
N GLU A 101 -18.61 -9.56 -5.53
CA GLU A 101 -19.61 -10.33 -6.27
C GLU A 101 -19.05 -10.98 -7.54
N TYR A 102 -18.09 -10.32 -8.20
CA TYR A 102 -17.45 -10.83 -9.42
C TYR A 102 -16.58 -12.06 -9.13
N VAL A 103 -15.75 -11.96 -8.10
CA VAL A 103 -14.88 -13.05 -7.62
C VAL A 103 -15.72 -14.19 -7.05
N ASN A 104 -16.90 -13.92 -6.49
CA ASN A 104 -17.83 -14.97 -6.04
C ASN A 104 -18.38 -15.83 -7.19
N ARG A 105 -18.27 -15.36 -8.44
CA ARG A 105 -18.71 -16.07 -9.65
C ARG A 105 -17.64 -17.01 -10.22
N PHE A 106 -16.36 -16.82 -9.88
CA PHE A 106 -15.24 -17.68 -10.30
C PHE A 106 -14.81 -18.60 -9.15
N THR A 107 -14.64 -19.89 -9.41
CA THR A 107 -14.42 -20.93 -8.36
C THR A 107 -12.96 -21.10 -7.94
N LEU A 108 -12.01 -20.48 -8.64
CA LEU A 108 -10.57 -20.70 -8.49
C LEU A 108 -9.83 -19.37 -8.20
N PHE A 109 -8.85 -19.41 -7.28
CA PHE A 109 -7.85 -18.34 -6.96
C PHE A 109 -8.35 -16.97 -6.43
N ARG A 110 -9.41 -16.97 -5.61
CA ARG A 110 -9.99 -15.72 -5.04
C ARG A 110 -9.10 -14.92 -4.09
N GLY A 111 -8.23 -15.58 -3.32
CA GLY A 111 -7.36 -14.93 -2.32
C GLY A 111 -6.21 -14.17 -2.97
N GLU A 112 -5.57 -14.80 -3.96
CA GLU A 112 -4.48 -14.25 -4.77
C GLU A 112 -4.88 -12.95 -5.46
N TYR A 113 -6.12 -12.86 -5.97
CA TYR A 113 -6.63 -11.63 -6.58
C TYR A 113 -6.54 -10.42 -5.63
N TYR A 114 -6.99 -10.56 -4.37
CA TYR A 114 -6.95 -9.46 -3.41
C TYR A 114 -5.52 -9.09 -3.02
N VAL A 115 -4.61 -10.07 -2.93
CA VAL A 115 -3.19 -9.86 -2.66
C VAL A 115 -2.55 -9.05 -3.80
N LEU A 116 -2.79 -9.43 -5.04
CA LEU A 116 -2.27 -8.76 -6.24
C LEU A 116 -2.76 -7.31 -6.33
N VAL A 117 -4.05 -7.07 -6.09
CA VAL A 117 -4.63 -5.72 -6.06
C VAL A 117 -3.99 -4.84 -4.98
N VAL A 118 -3.79 -5.36 -3.76
CA VAL A 118 -3.13 -4.61 -2.68
C VAL A 118 -1.64 -4.39 -2.97
N MET A 119 -0.96 -5.36 -3.58
CA MET A 119 0.43 -5.23 -4.02
C MET A 119 0.58 -4.11 -5.05
N SER A 120 -0.32 -4.03 -6.03
CA SER A 120 -0.35 -2.94 -7.00
C SER A 120 -0.57 -1.57 -6.33
N ALA A 121 -1.47 -1.51 -5.35
CA ALA A 121 -1.72 -0.30 -4.57
C ALA A 121 -0.48 0.19 -3.80
N ILE A 122 0.32 -0.71 -3.23
CA ILE A 122 1.59 -0.36 -2.58
C ILE A 122 2.55 0.29 -3.59
N GLY A 123 2.67 -0.27 -4.80
CA GLY A 123 3.48 0.32 -5.87
C GLY A 123 3.06 1.74 -6.22
N MET A 124 1.75 1.95 -6.39
CA MET A 124 1.18 3.27 -6.65
C MET A 124 1.40 4.25 -5.49
N MET A 125 1.42 3.79 -4.24
CA MET A 125 1.76 4.64 -3.08
C MET A 125 3.22 5.09 -3.10
N PHE A 126 4.16 4.20 -3.41
CA PHE A 126 5.56 4.57 -3.58
C PHE A 126 5.75 5.55 -4.75
N MET A 127 5.02 5.35 -5.84
CA MET A 127 5.04 6.25 -7.00
C MET A 127 4.57 7.67 -6.64
N ALA A 128 3.57 7.81 -5.76
CA ALA A 128 3.08 9.12 -5.32
C ALA A 128 4.10 9.93 -4.49
N SER A 129 5.09 9.27 -3.88
CA SER A 129 6.17 9.89 -3.11
C SER A 129 7.54 9.87 -3.81
N ALA A 130 7.60 9.34 -5.04
CA ALA A 130 8.82 9.25 -5.83
C ALA A 130 9.17 10.62 -6.44
N ASN A 131 10.40 11.08 -6.23
CA ASN A 131 10.88 12.37 -6.74
C ASN A 131 12.06 12.22 -7.73
N ASP A 132 12.55 11.00 -7.94
CA ASP A 132 13.57 10.69 -8.95
C ASP A 132 13.05 9.65 -9.95
N LEU A 133 13.50 9.71 -11.20
CA LEU A 133 13.08 8.85 -12.31
C LEU A 133 13.28 7.37 -11.98
N LEU A 134 14.36 7.01 -11.29
CA LEU A 134 14.60 5.63 -10.88
C LEU A 134 13.54 5.13 -9.91
N SER A 135 13.18 5.94 -8.91
CA SER A 135 12.14 5.59 -7.94
C SER A 135 10.76 5.46 -8.58
N VAL A 136 10.44 6.34 -9.54
CA VAL A 136 9.21 6.25 -10.34
C VAL A 136 9.19 4.97 -11.16
N PHE A 137 10.28 4.64 -11.86
CA PHE A 137 10.38 3.44 -12.69
C PHE A 137 10.20 2.16 -11.88
N VAL A 138 10.90 2.02 -10.75
CA VAL A 138 10.80 0.84 -9.88
C VAL A 138 9.38 0.71 -9.30
N SER A 139 8.77 1.83 -8.91
CA SER A 139 7.39 1.82 -8.37
C SER A 139 6.36 1.41 -9.43
N LEU A 140 6.57 1.83 -10.67
CA LEU A 140 5.71 1.47 -11.80
C LEU A 140 5.84 -0.02 -12.13
N GLU A 141 7.06 -0.54 -12.25
CA GLU A 141 7.31 -1.97 -12.46
C GLU A 141 6.69 -2.80 -11.33
N PHE A 142 6.86 -2.38 -10.07
CA PHE A 142 6.24 -3.06 -8.93
C PHE A 142 4.70 -3.07 -9.02
N SER A 143 4.09 -1.96 -9.43
CA SER A 143 2.64 -1.86 -9.63
C SER A 143 2.14 -2.76 -10.76
N THR A 144 2.91 -2.89 -11.85
CA THR A 144 2.60 -3.74 -13.01
C THR A 144 2.76 -5.22 -12.69
N LEU A 145 3.72 -5.61 -11.84
CA LEU A 145 3.86 -7.01 -11.39
C LEU A 145 2.69 -7.47 -10.51
N GLY A 146 1.99 -6.53 -9.88
CA GLY A 146 0.76 -6.80 -9.13
C GLY A 146 -0.50 -6.91 -10.01
N PHE A 147 -0.41 -6.69 -11.32
CA PHE A 147 -1.51 -6.83 -12.28
C PHE A 147 -1.32 -8.07 -13.17
#